data_AF-A0A8S3WXE9-F1
#
_entry.id   AF-A0A8S3WXE9-F1
#
_cell.length_a   1.000
_cell.length_b   1.000
_cell.length_c   1.000
_cell.angle_alpha   90.00
_cell.angle_beta   90.00
_cell.angle_gamma   90.00
#
_symmetry.space_group_name_H-M   'P 1'
#
loop_
_entity.id
_entity.type
_entity.pdbx_description
1 polymer ?
#
loop_
_entity_poly.entity_id
_entity_poly.type
_entity_poly.pdbx_seq_one_letter_code
_entity_poly.pdbx_strand_id
1 'polypeptide(L)'
;MPAQEAAWYLLREPIAKSSVVSVYIPTVFPTERARIIKSVKEIEALDDDCTNIWKENWLDKYEKRPEELRDVTLAQFVAKYYLNTKGTYTKRDTARIIRYRNYDMADNYNDYRREMVLLHVPFQSEENDIIAENKFIQIYEDNKDTILERRKEFESNLDIEKTLKICRQLCRENDEEQEDTNTNKKREEILMTYCYVIQTQLLMLIYKMHLCINLAL
;
A
#
# COMPACT_ATOMS: atom_id res chain seq x y z
N MET A 1 11.60 -22.67 -14.64
CA MET A 1 10.76 -21.47 -14.86
C MET A 1 10.19 -21.54 -16.26
N PRO A 2 8.86 -21.47 -16.45
CA PRO A 2 8.23 -21.31 -17.75
C PRO A 2 8.75 -20.05 -18.47
N ALA A 3 8.84 -20.09 -19.80
CA ALA A 3 9.37 -18.97 -20.59
C ALA A 3 8.59 -17.65 -20.37
N GLN A 4 7.29 -17.73 -20.07
CA GLN A 4 6.43 -16.58 -19.78
C GLN A 4 6.81 -15.89 -18.46
N GLU A 5 7.10 -16.65 -17.40
CA GLU A 5 7.56 -16.10 -16.11
C GLU A 5 8.96 -15.48 -16.24
N ALA A 6 9.85 -16.10 -17.02
CA ALA A 6 11.18 -15.57 -17.27
C ALA A 6 11.14 -14.24 -18.06
N ALA A 7 10.27 -14.13 -19.06
CA ALA A 7 10.08 -12.90 -19.83
C ALA A 7 9.54 -11.75 -18.95
N TRP A 8 8.55 -12.01 -18.09
CA TRP A 8 8.02 -11.01 -17.17
C TRP A 8 9.06 -10.51 -16.16
N TYR A 9 9.86 -11.43 -15.61
CA TYR A 9 10.96 -11.07 -14.73
C TYR A 9 12.02 -10.20 -15.44
N LEU A 10 12.38 -10.54 -16.68
CA LEU A 10 13.33 -9.77 -17.49
C LEU A 10 12.80 -8.36 -17.84
N LEU A 11 11.50 -8.24 -18.12
CA LEU A 11 10.84 -6.98 -18.46
C LEU A 11 10.53 -6.09 -17.24
N ARG A 12 10.72 -6.61 -16.01
CA ARG A 12 10.34 -5.95 -14.74
C ARG A 12 8.86 -5.53 -14.69
N GLU A 13 8.00 -6.28 -15.38
CA GLU A 13 6.56 -6.05 -15.35
C GLU A 13 5.94 -6.72 -14.10
N PRO A 14 4.90 -6.13 -13.51
CA PRO A 14 4.26 -6.71 -12.33
C PRO A 14 3.55 -8.02 -12.69
N ILE A 15 3.88 -9.07 -11.93
CA ILE A 15 3.38 -10.45 -12.14
C ILE A 15 1.86 -10.57 -11.87
N ALA A 16 1.27 -9.59 -11.20
CA ALA A 16 -0.17 -9.51 -11.02
C ALA A 16 -0.63 -8.07 -10.85
N LYS A 17 -1.88 -7.80 -11.23
CA LYS A 17 -2.57 -6.56 -10.90
C LYS A 17 -3.43 -6.79 -9.66
N SER A 18 -3.25 -5.96 -8.64
CA SER A 18 -4.10 -5.98 -7.44
C SER A 18 -5.50 -5.50 -7.78
N SER A 19 -6.54 -6.13 -7.20
CA SER A 19 -7.92 -5.64 -7.27
C SER A 19 -8.13 -4.33 -6.49
N VAL A 20 -7.20 -4.02 -5.58
CA VAL A 20 -7.24 -2.81 -4.74
C VAL A 20 -6.02 -1.93 -5.02
N VAL A 21 -6.28 -0.65 -5.26
CA VAL A 21 -5.24 0.36 -5.49
C VAL A 21 -4.63 0.77 -4.16
N SER A 22 -3.30 0.70 -4.06
CA SER A 22 -2.55 1.24 -2.92
C SER A 22 -2.03 2.65 -3.20
N VAL A 23 -2.04 3.52 -2.20
CA VAL A 23 -1.50 4.90 -2.26
C VAL A 23 -0.55 5.13 -1.09
N TYR A 24 0.62 5.70 -1.38
CA TYR A 24 1.56 6.14 -0.37
C TYR A 24 1.33 7.61 0.01
N ILE A 25 1.23 7.89 1.31
CA ILE A 25 1.12 9.22 1.90
C ILE A 25 2.48 9.57 2.51
N PRO A 26 3.18 10.61 2.02
CA PRO A 26 4.47 11.00 2.56
C PRO A 26 4.30 11.78 3.87
N THR A 27 4.50 11.11 4.99
CA THR A 27 4.35 11.63 6.37
C THR A 27 5.63 12.24 6.96
N VAL A 28 6.69 12.36 6.15
CA VAL A 28 7.89 13.14 6.48
C VAL A 28 7.53 14.63 6.58
N PHE A 29 8.42 15.44 7.17
CA PHE A 29 8.18 16.88 7.31
C PHE A 29 7.95 17.58 5.96
N PRO A 30 7.14 18.66 5.90
CA PRO A 30 6.86 19.38 4.65
C PRO A 30 8.11 19.80 3.88
N THR A 31 9.18 20.15 4.58
CA THR A 31 10.48 20.55 4.03
C THR A 31 11.25 19.40 3.38
N GLU A 32 11.01 18.17 3.82
CA GLU A 32 11.71 16.96 3.36
C GLU A 32 10.92 16.19 2.29
N ARG A 33 9.66 16.57 2.03
CA ARG A 33 8.83 15.88 1.05
C ARG A 33 9.34 16.11 -0.37
N ALA A 34 9.59 15.00 -1.05
CA ALA A 34 9.79 15.02 -2.49
C ALA A 34 8.54 15.58 -3.20
N ARG A 35 8.75 16.51 -4.14
CA ARG A 35 7.71 17.07 -5.01
C ARG A 35 7.98 16.66 -6.45
N ILE A 36 6.90 16.52 -7.21
CA ILE A 36 6.97 16.16 -8.62
C ILE A 36 6.75 17.43 -9.44
N ILE A 37 7.64 17.69 -10.40
CA ILE A 37 7.50 18.81 -11.33
C ILE A 37 6.43 18.46 -12.37
N LYS A 38 5.65 19.46 -12.79
CA LYS A 38 4.72 19.33 -13.92
C LYS A 38 5.47 18.94 -15.19
N SER A 39 4.79 18.25 -16.10
CA SER A 39 5.36 17.95 -17.41
C SER A 39 5.59 19.24 -18.20
N VAL A 40 6.53 19.24 -19.14
CA VAL A 40 6.84 20.40 -19.98
C VAL A 40 5.56 20.95 -20.64
N LYS A 41 4.71 20.09 -21.18
CA LYS A 41 3.42 20.48 -21.78
C LYS A 41 2.46 21.15 -20.78
N GLU A 42 2.41 20.65 -19.54
CA GLU A 42 1.58 21.24 -18.49
C GLU A 42 2.14 22.59 -18.05
N ILE A 43 3.46 22.81 -18.14
CA ILE A 43 4.13 24.08 -17.80
C ILE A 43 3.96 25.10 -18.93
N GLU A 44 4.14 24.71 -20.20
CA GLU A 44 3.95 25.58 -21.37
C GLU A 44 2.51 26.06 -21.52
N ALA A 45 1.54 25.31 -20.97
CA ALA A 45 0.13 25.71 -20.94
C ALA A 45 -0.20 26.64 -19.75
N LEU A 46 0.75 26.91 -18.85
CA LEU A 46 0.57 27.90 -17.79
C LEU A 46 0.75 29.31 -18.35
N ASP A 47 0.15 30.27 -17.65
CA ASP A 47 0.40 31.68 -17.87
C ASP A 47 1.87 32.02 -17.54
N ASP A 48 2.46 32.97 -18.26
CA ASP A 48 3.89 33.31 -18.15
C ASP A 48 4.30 33.73 -16.72
N ASP A 49 3.36 34.30 -15.94
CA ASP A 49 3.58 34.73 -14.56
C ASP A 49 3.33 33.61 -13.52
N CYS A 50 2.87 32.43 -13.93
CA CYS A 50 2.50 31.36 -13.01
C CYS A 50 3.72 30.57 -12.49
N THR A 51 4.12 30.79 -11.24
CA THR A 51 5.23 30.07 -10.59
C THR A 51 4.86 28.65 -10.13
N ASN A 52 3.63 28.17 -10.36
CA ASN A 52 3.18 26.86 -9.87
C ASN A 52 3.68 25.71 -10.75
N ILE A 53 4.98 25.42 -10.68
CA ILE A 53 5.63 24.35 -11.45
C ILE A 53 5.44 22.95 -10.84
N TRP A 54 4.89 22.84 -9.63
CA TRP A 54 4.78 21.59 -8.89
C TRP A 54 3.41 20.93 -9.08
N LYS A 55 3.38 19.60 -9.15
CA LYS A 55 2.14 18.81 -9.12
C LYS A 55 1.60 18.74 -7.70
N GLU A 56 0.28 18.90 -7.59
CA GLU A 56 -0.40 18.78 -6.30
C GLU A 56 -0.40 17.35 -5.79
N ASN A 57 0.12 17.19 -4.57
CA ASN A 57 0.10 15.94 -3.83
C ASN A 57 -1.25 15.77 -3.08
N TRP A 58 -1.38 14.69 -2.30
CA TRP A 58 -2.61 14.43 -1.53
C TRP A 58 -2.83 15.40 -0.35
N LEU A 59 -1.76 15.92 0.24
CA LEU A 59 -1.83 16.93 1.31
C LEU A 59 -2.27 18.28 0.75
N ASP A 60 -1.69 18.72 -0.37
CA ASP A 60 -2.08 19.98 -1.02
C ASP A 60 -3.58 19.97 -1.38
N LYS A 61 -4.08 18.83 -1.85
CA LYS A 61 -5.51 18.61 -2.14
C LYS A 61 -6.37 18.58 -0.89
N TYR A 62 -5.84 18.05 0.21
CA TYR A 62 -6.54 17.97 1.48
C TYR A 62 -6.65 19.34 2.16
N GLU A 63 -5.62 20.19 2.07
CA GLU A 63 -5.66 21.57 2.58
C GLU A 63 -6.62 22.46 1.76
N LYS A 64 -6.84 22.15 0.47
CA LYS A 64 -7.81 22.83 -0.41
C LYS A 64 -9.19 22.18 -0.43
N ARG A 65 -9.46 21.22 0.46
CA ARG A 65 -10.73 20.50 0.48
C ARG A 65 -11.90 21.45 0.80
N PRO A 66 -13.11 21.17 0.31
CA PRO A 66 -14.27 22.00 0.58
C PRO A 66 -14.80 21.75 2.00
N GLU A 67 -15.62 22.68 2.51
CA GLU A 67 -16.04 22.72 3.91
C GLU A 67 -16.85 21.47 4.33
N GLU A 68 -17.54 20.82 3.39
CA GLU A 68 -18.31 19.60 3.67
C GLU A 68 -17.41 18.42 4.08
N LEU A 69 -16.10 18.49 3.80
CA LEU A 69 -15.11 17.48 4.15
C LEU A 69 -14.18 17.93 5.28
N ARG A 70 -14.54 18.98 6.03
CA ARG A 70 -13.70 19.52 7.10
C ARG A 70 -13.40 18.51 8.20
N ASP A 71 -14.39 17.72 8.59
CA ASP A 71 -14.30 16.72 9.67
C ASP A 71 -13.67 15.38 9.23
N VAL A 72 -13.38 15.21 7.95
CA VAL A 72 -12.76 14.00 7.41
C VAL A 72 -11.26 14.06 7.64
N THR A 73 -10.66 12.97 8.14
CA THR A 73 -9.21 12.90 8.35
C THR A 73 -8.45 12.72 7.02
N LEU A 74 -7.15 12.99 7.01
CA LEU A 74 -6.31 12.79 5.83
C LEU A 74 -6.36 11.33 5.34
N ALA A 75 -6.23 10.36 6.26
CA ALA A 75 -6.31 8.93 5.92
C ALA A 75 -7.63 8.58 5.23
N GLN A 76 -8.75 9.04 5.79
CA GLN A 76 -10.08 8.80 5.23
C GLN A 76 -10.28 9.50 3.89
N PHE A 77 -9.79 10.73 3.75
CA PHE A 77 -9.85 11.50 2.52
C PHE A 77 -9.13 10.77 1.38
N VAL A 78 -7.87 10.37 1.60
CA VAL A 78 -7.06 9.67 0.60
C VAL A 78 -7.63 8.29 0.26
N ALA A 79 -8.10 7.56 1.27
CA ALA A 79 -8.64 6.22 1.08
C ALA A 79 -9.98 6.24 0.33
N LYS A 80 -10.90 7.12 0.73
CA LYS A 80 -12.32 7.04 0.34
C LYS A 80 -12.75 8.06 -0.70
N TYR A 81 -12.00 9.13 -0.95
CA TYR A 81 -12.45 10.21 -1.84
C TYR A 81 -11.64 10.34 -3.12
N TYR A 82 -12.27 10.97 -4.11
CA TYR A 82 -11.65 11.29 -5.39
C TYR A 82 -12.28 12.52 -6.01
N LEU A 83 -11.48 13.25 -6.77
CA LEU A 83 -11.96 14.36 -7.56
C LEU A 83 -12.59 13.83 -8.84
N ASN A 84 -13.87 14.13 -9.06
CA ASN A 84 -14.55 13.76 -10.30
C ASN A 84 -14.26 14.77 -11.42
N THR A 85 -14.77 14.51 -12.63
CA THR A 85 -14.61 15.40 -13.80
C THR A 85 -15.26 16.77 -13.64
N LYS A 86 -16.17 16.92 -12.68
CA LYS A 86 -16.84 18.18 -12.33
C LYS A 86 -16.08 18.99 -11.28
N GLY A 87 -14.92 18.49 -10.80
CA GLY A 87 -14.13 19.15 -9.77
C GLY A 87 -14.67 18.99 -8.34
N THR A 88 -15.62 18.08 -8.11
CA THR A 88 -16.19 17.83 -6.77
C THR A 88 -15.69 16.50 -6.20
N TYR A 89 -15.44 16.45 -4.90
CA TYR A 89 -15.04 15.22 -4.24
C TYR A 89 -16.22 14.24 -4.10
N THR A 90 -16.04 13.02 -4.57
CA THR A 90 -17.02 11.93 -4.48
C THR A 90 -16.41 10.74 -3.74
N LYS A 91 -17.24 10.01 -3.00
CA LYS A 91 -16.82 8.80 -2.29
C LYS A 91 -16.61 7.63 -3.27
N ARG A 92 -15.65 6.77 -2.98
CA ARG A 92 -15.35 5.54 -3.72
C ARG A 92 -16.18 4.37 -3.19
N ASP A 93 -16.49 3.44 -4.07
CA ASP A 93 -17.08 2.16 -3.69
C ASP A 93 -16.06 1.27 -2.97
N THR A 94 -14.83 1.23 -3.49
CA THR A 94 -13.70 0.53 -2.88
C THR A 94 -12.65 1.53 -2.38
N ALA A 95 -12.37 1.48 -1.07
CA ALA A 95 -11.34 2.30 -0.47
C ALA A 95 -9.95 1.88 -0.95
N ARG A 96 -9.06 2.85 -1.09
CA ARG A 96 -7.65 2.60 -1.40
C ARG A 96 -6.91 2.15 -0.14
N ILE A 97 -5.96 1.24 -0.32
CA ILE A 97 -5.04 0.85 0.76
C ILE A 97 -4.04 1.99 0.93
N ILE A 98 -4.03 2.62 2.10
CA ILE A 98 -3.05 3.66 2.42
C ILE A 98 -1.76 3.01 2.94
N ARG A 99 -0.63 3.56 2.54
CA ARG A 99 0.71 3.26 3.04
C ARG A 99 1.36 4.56 3.46
N TYR A 100 2.23 4.52 4.44
CA TYR A 100 2.92 5.69 4.98
C TYR A 100 4.24 5.26 5.61
N ARG A 101 5.01 6.19 6.21
CA ARG A 101 6.36 5.89 6.71
C ARG A 101 6.35 4.85 7.85
N ASN A 102 5.36 4.93 8.74
CA ASN A 102 5.13 4.01 9.84
C ASN A 102 6.31 4.00 10.83
N TYR A 103 6.55 5.15 11.45
CA TYR A 103 7.64 5.34 12.42
C TYR A 103 7.48 4.38 13.61
N ASP A 104 8.61 3.87 14.10
CA ASP A 104 8.63 3.05 15.30
C ASP A 104 8.38 3.91 16.54
N MET A 105 7.49 3.45 17.43
CA MET A 105 7.12 4.19 18.63
C MET A 105 8.27 4.26 19.64
N ALA A 106 9.12 3.23 19.73
CA ALA A 106 10.22 3.17 20.67
C ALA A 106 11.39 4.05 20.23
N ASP A 107 11.73 4.02 18.94
CA ASP A 107 12.90 4.74 18.41
C ASP A 107 12.55 6.20 18.05
N ASN A 108 11.34 6.46 17.55
CA ASN A 108 10.95 7.73 16.94
C ASN A 108 9.63 8.27 17.50
N TYR A 109 9.51 8.37 18.83
CA TYR A 109 8.24 8.72 19.50
C TYR A 109 7.61 10.04 19.01
N ASN A 110 8.41 11.09 18.76
CA ASN A 110 7.90 12.36 18.26
C ASN A 110 7.35 12.25 16.83
N ASP A 111 8.09 11.58 15.95
CA ASP A 111 7.68 11.38 14.56
C ASP A 111 6.45 10.49 14.47
N TYR A 112 6.39 9.44 15.30
CA TYR A 112 5.21 8.60 15.46
C TYR A 112 4.00 9.43 15.86
N ARG A 113 4.09 10.25 16.91
CA ARG A 113 2.98 11.10 17.37
C ARG A 113 2.51 12.06 16.27
N ARG A 114 3.45 12.74 15.60
CA ARG A 114 3.15 13.63 14.48
C ARG A 114 2.44 12.89 13.35
N GLU A 115 2.97 11.75 12.94
CA GLU A 115 2.39 10.92 11.88
C GLU A 115 0.95 10.48 12.22
N MET A 116 0.72 10.08 13.47
CA MET A 116 -0.61 9.69 13.95
C MET A 116 -1.61 10.85 13.93
N VAL A 117 -1.19 12.03 14.40
CA VAL A 117 -2.02 13.25 14.34
C VAL A 117 -2.33 13.62 12.89
N LEU A 118 -1.30 13.62 12.02
CA LEU A 118 -1.43 13.95 10.61
C LEU A 118 -2.43 13.04 9.88
N LEU A 119 -2.46 11.74 10.19
CA LEU A 119 -3.33 10.78 9.51
C LEU A 119 -4.76 10.75 10.06
N HIS A 120 -4.91 10.86 11.38
CA HIS A 120 -6.15 10.49 12.09
C HIS A 120 -6.84 11.65 12.81
N VAL A 121 -6.29 12.86 12.79
CA VAL A 121 -6.94 14.06 13.31
C VAL A 121 -7.24 15.02 12.15
N PRO A 122 -8.47 15.55 12.04
CA PRO A 122 -8.78 16.57 11.04
C PRO A 122 -7.97 17.86 11.28
N PHE A 123 -7.41 18.45 10.22
CA PHE A 123 -6.63 19.69 10.26
C PHE A 123 -6.82 20.47 8.96
N GLN A 124 -6.62 21.79 8.96
CA GLN A 124 -6.73 22.62 7.77
C GLN A 124 -5.35 22.91 7.16
N SER A 125 -4.38 23.25 8.00
CA SER A 125 -3.00 23.55 7.58
C SER A 125 -2.04 22.76 8.45
N GLU A 126 -1.21 21.92 7.82
CA GLU A 126 -0.26 21.11 8.58
C GLU A 126 0.74 21.98 9.35
N GLU A 127 1.24 23.04 8.71
CA GLU A 127 2.22 23.95 9.30
C GLU A 127 1.67 24.64 10.56
N ASN A 128 0.43 25.13 10.50
CA ASN A 128 -0.14 25.95 11.57
C ASN A 128 -0.85 25.13 12.66
N ASP A 129 -1.54 24.05 12.27
CA ASP A 129 -2.39 23.28 13.18
C ASP A 129 -1.62 22.15 13.86
N ILE A 130 -0.61 21.58 13.19
CA ILE A 130 0.11 20.39 13.66
C ILE A 130 1.54 20.73 14.07
N ILE A 131 2.31 21.39 13.19
CA ILE A 131 3.76 21.56 13.37
C ILE A 131 4.09 22.75 14.27
N ALA A 132 3.41 23.88 14.11
CA ALA A 132 3.67 25.09 14.87
C ALA A 132 3.72 24.79 16.37
N GLU A 133 4.80 25.24 17.02
CA GLU A 133 5.01 25.08 18.47
C GLU A 133 4.94 23.62 18.96
N ASN A 134 5.14 22.64 18.07
CA ASN A 134 4.97 21.21 18.36
C ASN A 134 3.57 20.85 18.91
N LYS A 135 2.52 21.53 18.44
CA LYS A 135 1.11 21.28 18.83
C LYS A 135 0.70 19.81 18.71
N PHE A 136 1.26 19.08 17.76
CA PHE A 136 1.03 17.64 17.60
C PHE A 136 1.24 16.82 18.87
N ILE A 137 2.11 17.26 19.79
CA ILE A 137 2.32 16.57 21.07
C ILE A 137 1.03 16.58 21.91
N GLN A 138 0.47 17.76 22.15
CA GLN A 138 -0.74 17.90 22.95
C GLN A 138 -1.96 17.30 22.23
N ILE A 139 -2.08 17.56 20.92
CA ILE A 139 -3.18 17.02 20.10
C ILE A 139 -3.18 15.49 20.15
N TYR A 140 -2.00 14.85 20.11
CA TYR A 140 -1.88 13.41 20.22
C TYR A 140 -2.39 12.89 21.55
N GLU A 141 -1.96 13.49 22.68
CA GLU A 141 -2.40 13.04 24.01
C GLU A 141 -3.92 13.23 24.18
N ASP A 142 -4.47 14.36 23.71
CA ASP A 142 -5.91 14.66 23.81
C ASP A 142 -6.78 13.74 22.93
N ASN A 143 -6.24 13.23 21.82
CA ASN A 143 -6.99 12.45 20.83
C ASN A 143 -6.57 10.97 20.74
N LYS A 144 -5.72 10.50 21.67
CA LYS A 144 -5.06 9.20 21.59
C LYS A 144 -6.02 8.04 21.33
N ASP A 145 -7.10 7.96 22.09
CA ASP A 145 -8.08 6.87 21.96
C ASP A 145 -8.81 6.92 20.61
N THR A 146 -9.16 8.12 20.15
CA THR A 146 -9.82 8.34 18.86
C THR A 146 -8.89 7.97 17.70
N ILE A 147 -7.60 8.32 17.82
CA ILE A 147 -6.57 7.95 16.85
C ILE A 147 -6.46 6.43 16.78
N LEU A 148 -6.31 5.75 17.92
CA LEU A 148 -6.16 4.29 17.98
C LEU A 148 -7.38 3.57 17.41
N GLU A 149 -8.59 4.07 17.65
CA GLU A 149 -9.80 3.49 17.07
C GLU A 149 -9.85 3.68 15.54
N ARG A 150 -9.57 4.88 15.04
CA ARG A 150 -9.54 5.15 13.59
C ARG A 150 -8.44 4.37 12.87
N ARG A 151 -7.33 4.10 13.55
CA ARG A 151 -6.18 3.38 13.00
C ARG A 151 -6.54 1.93 12.64
N LYS A 152 -7.42 1.29 13.42
CA LYS A 152 -7.98 -0.05 13.13
C LYS A 152 -8.66 -0.15 11.77
N GLU A 153 -9.21 0.96 11.26
CA GLU A 153 -9.84 1.03 9.94
C GLU A 153 -8.86 0.72 8.79
N PHE A 154 -7.57 1.01 9.00
CA PHE A 154 -6.53 0.90 7.96
C PHE A 154 -5.43 -0.12 8.31
N GLU A 155 -5.38 -0.60 9.56
CA GLU A 155 -4.31 -1.46 10.09
C GLU A 155 -4.39 -2.94 9.75
N SER A 156 -5.51 -3.44 9.21
CA SER A 156 -5.62 -4.86 8.85
C SER A 156 -4.54 -5.35 7.88
N ASN A 157 -3.80 -4.43 7.24
CA ASN A 157 -2.73 -4.71 6.28
C ASN A 157 -1.33 -4.20 6.71
N LEU A 158 -1.18 -3.53 7.86
CA LEU A 158 0.10 -2.93 8.30
C LEU A 158 1.05 -3.97 8.89
N ASP A 159 0.51 -5.06 9.44
CA ASP A 159 1.32 -6.13 10.01
C ASP A 159 2.03 -6.99 8.95
N ILE A 160 1.87 -6.69 7.66
CA ILE A 160 2.62 -7.36 6.59
C ILE A 160 4.12 -7.09 6.72
N GLU A 161 4.56 -5.91 7.15
CA GLU A 161 6.00 -5.60 7.25
C GLU A 161 6.66 -6.30 8.44
N LYS A 162 5.99 -6.34 9.59
CA LYS A 162 6.40 -7.17 10.73
C LYS A 162 6.32 -8.65 10.37
N THR A 163 5.25 -9.09 9.71
CA THR A 163 5.14 -10.46 9.16
C THR A 163 6.28 -10.75 8.20
N LEU A 164 6.67 -9.83 7.32
CA LEU A 164 7.81 -9.99 6.41
C LEU A 164 9.14 -10.01 7.15
N LYS A 165 9.29 -9.24 8.22
CA LYS A 165 10.48 -9.25 9.09
C LYS A 165 10.58 -10.59 9.84
N ILE A 166 9.46 -11.08 10.39
CA ILE A 166 9.34 -12.40 11.00
C ILE A 166 9.63 -13.49 9.97
N CYS A 167 9.02 -13.45 8.78
CA CYS A 167 9.30 -14.40 7.70
C CYS A 167 10.78 -14.38 7.29
N ARG A 168 11.41 -13.20 7.15
CA ARG A 168 12.85 -13.10 6.87
C ARG A 168 13.69 -13.70 7.98
N GLN A 169 13.30 -13.50 9.23
CA GLN A 169 14.02 -14.04 10.38
C GLN A 169 13.87 -15.56 10.47
N LEU A 170 12.66 -16.09 10.30
CA LEU A 170 12.39 -17.53 10.18
C LEU A 170 13.13 -18.16 8.99
N CYS A 171 13.27 -17.45 7.87
CA CYS A 171 14.06 -17.94 6.74
C CYS A 171 15.57 -17.98 7.06
N ARG A 172 16.10 -17.05 7.86
CA ARG A 172 17.52 -17.04 8.29
C ARG A 172 17.82 -18.09 9.35
N GLU A 173 16.91 -18.31 10.29
CA GLU A 173 17.04 -19.32 11.35
C GLU A 173 17.04 -20.75 10.76
N ASN A 174 16.43 -20.98 9.59
CA ASN A 174 16.48 -22.27 8.89
C ASN A 174 17.78 -22.52 8.09
N ASP A 175 18.66 -21.52 7.91
CA ASP A 175 19.94 -21.69 7.22
C ASP A 175 21.10 -22.03 8.19
N GLU A 176 20.91 -21.81 9.50
CA GLU A 176 21.93 -22.05 10.53
C GLU A 176 21.72 -23.37 11.31
N GLU A 177 20.58 -24.06 11.16
CA GLU A 177 20.34 -25.37 11.76
C GLU A 177 20.20 -26.49 10.71
N GLN A 178 21.29 -27.27 10.61
CA GLN A 178 21.40 -28.65 10.11
C GLN A 178 21.56 -28.87 8.59
N GLU A 179 22.84 -28.94 8.19
CA GLU A 179 23.31 -30.03 7.33
C GLU A 179 22.81 -31.38 7.90
N ASP A 180 21.67 -31.87 7.43
CA ASP A 180 21.32 -33.28 7.63
C ASP A 180 20.68 -33.90 6.39
N THR A 181 21.33 -34.94 5.91
CA THR A 181 21.08 -35.67 4.64
C THR A 181 19.68 -36.31 4.53
N ASN A 182 18.84 -36.19 5.56
CA ASN A 182 17.49 -36.76 5.62
C ASN A 182 16.40 -35.86 4.97
N THR A 183 16.70 -34.57 4.75
CA THR A 183 15.74 -33.59 4.20
C THR A 183 15.53 -33.77 2.70
N ASN A 184 16.54 -34.25 1.97
CA ASN A 184 16.43 -34.50 0.52
C ASN A 184 15.51 -35.68 0.20
N LYS A 185 15.51 -36.74 1.03
CA LYS A 185 14.66 -37.91 0.82
C LYS A 185 13.17 -37.60 0.97
N LYS A 186 12.81 -36.81 2.00
CA LYS A 186 11.44 -36.29 2.18
C LYS A 186 11.02 -35.34 1.06
N ARG A 187 11.92 -34.48 0.56
CA ARG A 187 11.63 -33.59 -0.57
C ARG A 187 11.35 -34.39 -1.86
N GLU A 188 12.11 -35.45 -2.12
CA GLU A 188 11.88 -36.32 -3.27
C GLU A 188 10.56 -37.09 -3.16
N GLU A 189 10.20 -37.63 -2.00
CA GLU A 189 8.90 -38.30 -1.78
C GLU A 189 7.72 -37.33 -1.96
N ILE A 190 7.85 -36.10 -1.46
CA ILE A 190 6.84 -35.05 -1.62
C ILE A 190 6.71 -34.65 -3.09
N LEU A 191 7.83 -34.43 -3.81
CA LEU A 191 7.83 -34.09 -5.23
C LEU A 191 7.24 -35.21 -6.09
N MET A 192 7.53 -36.47 -5.77
CA MET A 192 6.94 -37.63 -6.46
C MET A 192 5.43 -37.73 -6.23
N THR A 193 4.97 -37.42 -5.02
CA THR A 193 3.54 -37.39 -4.70
C THR A 193 2.83 -36.27 -5.46
N TYR A 194 3.39 -35.05 -5.49
CA TYR A 194 2.83 -33.95 -6.27
C TYR A 194 2.81 -34.23 -7.78
N CYS A 195 3.86 -34.85 -8.31
CA CYS A 195 3.92 -35.22 -9.73
C CYS A 195 2.81 -36.23 -10.08
N TYR A 196 2.57 -37.23 -9.23
CA TYR A 196 1.51 -38.22 -9.44
C TYR A 196 0.10 -37.62 -9.33
N VAL A 197 -0.12 -36.69 -8.40
CA VAL A 197 -1.39 -35.97 -8.25
C VAL A 197 -1.68 -35.07 -9.47
N ILE A 198 -0.66 -34.35 -9.97
CA ILE A 198 -0.81 -33.50 -11.16
C ILE A 198 -1.09 -34.37 -12.39
N GLN A 199 -0.39 -35.49 -12.53
CA GLN A 199 -0.55 -36.39 -13.67
C GLN A 199 -1.93 -37.05 -13.71
N THR A 200 -2.49 -37.42 -12.55
CA THR A 200 -3.85 -37.97 -12.44
C THR A 200 -4.93 -36.91 -12.70
N GLN A 201 -4.73 -35.67 -12.23
CA GLN A 201 -5.63 -34.55 -12.55
C GLN A 201 -5.63 -34.20 -14.04
N LEU A 202 -4.44 -34.21 -14.69
CA LEU A 202 -4.32 -33.96 -16.12
C LEU A 202 -5.00 -35.07 -16.93
N LEU A 203 -4.82 -36.34 -16.55
CA LEU A 203 -5.49 -37.47 -17.19
C LEU A 203 -7.03 -37.38 -17.08
N MET A 204 -7.54 -36.97 -15.91
CA MET A 204 -8.98 -36.74 -15.72
C MET A 204 -9.50 -35.58 -16.56
N LEU A 205 -8.71 -34.51 -16.74
CA LEU A 205 -9.07 -33.39 -17.60
C LEU A 205 -9.13 -33.81 -19.08
N ILE A 206 -8.13 -34.58 -19.52
CA ILE A 206 -8.07 -35.11 -20.89
C ILE A 206 -9.25 -36.06 -21.13
N TYR A 207 -9.57 -36.93 -20.18
CA TYR A 207 -10.72 -37.85 -20.30
C TYR A 207 -12.05 -37.09 -20.34
N LYS A 208 -12.23 -36.06 -19.50
CA LYS A 208 -13.42 -35.19 -19.55
C LYS A 208 -13.52 -34.44 -20.89
N MET A 209 -12.41 -33.95 -21.42
CA MET A 209 -12.39 -33.32 -22.76
C MET A 209 -12.77 -34.31 -23.85
N HIS A 210 -12.25 -35.54 -23.80
CA HIS A 210 -12.60 -36.58 -24.77
C HIS A 210 -14.08 -36.99 -24.69
N LEU A 211 -14.64 -37.07 -23.48
CA LEU A 211 -16.06 -37.38 -23.28
C LEU A 211 -16.96 -36.26 -23.81
N CYS A 212 -16.59 -34.99 -23.58
CA CYS A 212 -17.32 -33.83 -24.12
C CYS A 212 -17.29 -33.77 -25.65
N ILE A 213 -16.19 -34.19 -26.29
CA ILE A 213 -16.08 -34.23 -27.76
C ILE A 213 -16.95 -35.35 -28.34
N ASN A 214 -17.00 -36.52 -27.70
CA ASN A 214 -17.78 -37.67 -28.17
C ASN A 214 -19.30 -37.56 -27.89
N LEU A 215 -19.74 -36.65 -27.01
CA LEU A 215 -21.16 -36.34 -26.74
C LEU A 215 -21.70 -35.21 -27.62
N ALA A 216 -20.83 -34.52 -28.37
CA ALA A 216 -21.17 -33.40 -29.25
C ALA A 216 -21.18 -33.79 -30.75
N LEU A 217 -21.04 -35.08 -31.06
CA LEU A 217 -21.19 -35.73 -32.37
C LEU A 217 -22.31 -36.78 -32.28
#